data_AF-A0A8S3YFA6-F1
#
_entry.id   AF-A0A8S3YFA6-F1
#
_cell.length_a   1.000
_cell.length_b   1.000
_cell.length_c   1.000
_cell.angle_alpha   90.00
_cell.angle_beta   90.00
_cell.angle_gamma   90.00
#
_symmetry.space_group_name_H-M   'P 1'
#
loop_
_entity.id
_entity.type
_entity.pdbx_description
1 polymer ?
#
loop_
_entity_poly.entity_id
_entity_poly.type
_entity_poly.pdbx_seq_one_letter_code
_entity_poly.pdbx_strand_id
1 'polypeptide(L)'
;VYLSLVWQSGNLGIAYYDVSNHQIYVMADVPENSEFLLLKQIIREVQPKVIVLSTVHDSGLLACLKKQSSSPMNERPNPSKLEFMPKSDF
;
A
#
# COMPACT_ATOMS: atom_id res chain seq x y z
N VAL A 1 4.18 -10.26 4.92
CA VAL A 1 3.38 -9.79 3.76
C VAL A 1 4.06 -8.62 3.07
N TYR A 2 4.11 -8.67 1.73
CA TYR A 2 4.53 -7.59 0.84
C TYR A 2 3.29 -7.09 0.11
N LEU A 3 2.98 -5.80 0.20
CA LEU A 3 1.82 -5.21 -0.47
C LEU A 3 2.29 -4.31 -1.60
N SER A 4 1.63 -4.38 -2.75
CA SER A 4 1.79 -3.42 -3.84
C SER A 4 0.45 -2.77 -4.16
N LEU A 5 0.50 -1.50 -4.53
CA LEU A 5 -0.70 -0.73 -4.82
C LEU A 5 -0.43 0.28 -5.94
N VAL A 6 -1.52 0.65 -6.61
CA VAL A 6 -1.58 1.76 -7.55
C VAL A 6 -2.87 2.53 -7.29
N TRP A 7 -2.80 3.87 -7.32
CA TRP A 7 -3.99 4.72 -7.34
C TRP A 7 -3.92 5.62 -8.56
N GLN A 8 -4.89 5.48 -9.45
CA GLN A 8 -4.93 6.20 -10.71
C GLN A 8 -6.38 6.48 -11.11
N SER A 9 -6.65 7.71 -11.54
CA SER A 9 -7.97 8.13 -12.02
C SER A 9 -9.11 7.81 -11.04
N GLY A 10 -8.85 7.92 -9.73
CA GLY A 10 -9.83 7.65 -8.67
C GLY A 10 -10.07 6.17 -8.37
N ASN A 11 -9.28 5.26 -8.95
CA ASN A 11 -9.36 3.83 -8.66
C ASN A 11 -8.10 3.35 -7.95
N LEU A 12 -8.29 2.49 -6.95
CA LEU A 12 -7.25 1.84 -6.17
C LEU A 12 -7.17 0.37 -6.58
N GLY A 13 -6.00 -0.02 -7.09
CA GLY A 13 -5.63 -1.42 -7.33
C GLY A 13 -4.64 -1.87 -6.27
N ILE A 14 -4.86 -3.07 -5.71
CA ILE A 14 -4.02 -3.63 -4.64
C ILE A 14 -3.76 -5.11 -4.90
N ALA A 15 -2.52 -5.52 -4.65
CA ALA A 15 -2.15 -6.92 -4.50
C ALA A 15 -1.22 -7.10 -3.30
N TYR A 16 -1.25 -8.25 -2.65
CA TYR A 16 -0.25 -8.59 -1.65
C TYR A 16 0.19 -10.05 -1.73
N TYR A 17 1.46 -10.27 -1.41
CA TYR A 17 2.08 -11.58 -1.29
C TYR A 17 2.28 -11.94 0.17
N ASP A 18 1.66 -13.05 0.60
CA ASP A 18 1.90 -13.63 1.92
C ASP A 18 2.97 -14.72 1.83
N VAL A 19 4.10 -14.45 2.50
CA VAL A 19 5.25 -15.35 2.57
C VAL A 19 4.96 -16.63 3.35
N SER A 20 3.94 -16.62 4.22
CA SER A 20 3.62 -17.71 5.12
C SER A 20 2.93 -18.87 4.40
N ASN A 21 2.15 -18.54 3.37
CA ASN A 21 1.38 -19.51 2.58
C ASN A 21 1.72 -19.47 1.07
N HIS A 22 2.66 -18.61 0.67
CA HIS A 22 3.12 -18.45 -0.72
C HIS A 22 2.00 -18.06 -1.71
N GLN A 23 0.99 -17.32 -1.24
CA GLN A 23 -0.14 -16.90 -2.07
C GLN A 23 -0.06 -15.41 -2.41
N ILE A 24 -0.51 -15.09 -3.62
CA ILE A 24 -0.78 -13.72 -4.06
C ILE A 24 -2.28 -13.51 -4.01
N TYR A 25 -2.67 -12.44 -3.34
CA TYR A 25 -4.04 -11.98 -3.28
C TYR A 25 -4.14 -10.70 -4.08
N VAL A 26 -5.11 -10.65 -4.99
CA VAL A 26 -5.35 -9.50 -5.86
C VAL A 26 -6.77 -9.01 -5.60
N MET A 27 -6.90 -7.71 -5.38
CA MET A 27 -8.18 -7.05 -5.27
C MET A 27 -8.53 -6.44 -6.63
N ALA A 28 -9.78 -6.58 -7.06
CA ALA A 28 -10.27 -5.86 -8.24
C ALA A 28 -10.14 -4.36 -8.00
N ASP A 29 -9.92 -3.59 -9.07
CA ASP A 29 -9.84 -2.13 -8.98
C ASP A 29 -11.15 -1.58 -8.41
N VAL A 30 -11.03 -0.74 -7.38
CA VAL A 30 -12.16 -0.16 -6.67
C VAL A 30 -12.08 1.35 -6.64
N PRO A 31 -13.22 2.06 -6.71
CA PRO A 31 -13.26 3.50 -6.49
C PRO A 31 -12.70 3.85 -5.11
N GLU A 32 -11.79 4.82 -5.06
CA GLU A 32 -11.18 5.33 -3.84
C GLU A 32 -10.93 6.83 -4.00
N ASN A 33 -11.17 7.56 -2.92
CA ASN A 33 -11.02 9.01 -2.91
C ASN A 33 -9.66 9.44 -2.32
N SER A 34 -9.39 10.75 -2.35
CA SER A 34 -8.15 11.33 -1.81
C SER A 34 -7.99 11.23 -0.29
N GLU A 35 -9.00 10.77 0.44
CA GLU A 35 -8.91 10.49 1.88
C GLU A 35 -8.33 9.11 2.17
N PHE A 36 -8.30 8.21 1.17
CA PHE A 36 -7.67 6.90 1.23
C PHE A 36 -8.16 6.04 2.41
N LEU A 37 -9.48 6.06 2.69
CA LEU A 37 -10.04 5.36 3.84
C LEU A 37 -9.95 3.84 3.70
N LEU A 38 -10.24 3.32 2.51
CA LEU A 38 -10.14 1.89 2.24
C LEU A 38 -8.68 1.45 2.27
N LEU A 39 -7.76 2.22 1.68
CA LEU A 39 -6.32 1.93 1.78
C LEU A 39 -5.84 1.83 3.24
N LYS A 40 -6.24 2.78 4.10
CA LYS A 40 -5.88 2.75 5.54
C LYS A 40 -6.42 1.51 6.23
N GLN A 41 -7.64 1.11 5.90
CA GLN A 41 -8.26 -0.12 6.43
C GLN A 41 -7.49 -1.36 5.97
N ILE A 42 -7.16 -1.47 4.68
CA ILE A 42 -6.38 -2.60 4.14
C ILE A 42 -5.02 -2.68 4.80
N ILE A 43 -4.30 -1.56 4.94
CA ILE A 43 -3.02 -1.52 5.65
C ILE A 43 -3.18 -2.00 7.11
N ARG A 44 -4.33 -1.76 7.74
CA ARG A 44 -4.63 -2.22 9.10
C ARG A 44 -4.92 -3.71 9.20
N GLU A 45 -5.64 -4.26 8.25
CA GLU A 45 -6.01 -5.67 8.25
C GLU A 45 -4.85 -6.55 7.78
N VAL A 46 -4.17 -6.15 6.71
CA VAL A 46 -3.07 -6.91 6.09
C VAL A 46 -1.76 -6.77 6.86
N GLN A 47 -1.57 -5.63 7.55
CA GLN A 47 -0.33 -5.31 8.28
C GLN A 47 0.95 -5.59 7.46
N PRO A 48 1.09 -5.00 6.25
CA PRO A 48 2.22 -5.31 5.39
C PRO A 48 3.53 -4.87 6.03
N LYS A 49 4.56 -5.72 5.90
CA LYS A 49 5.92 -5.37 6.34
C LYS A 49 6.57 -4.38 5.38
N VAL A 50 6.27 -4.54 4.10
CA VAL A 50 6.77 -3.70 3.01
C VAL A 50 5.60 -3.30 2.11
N ILE A 51 5.54 -2.03 1.76
CA ILE A 51 4.64 -1.49 0.73
C ILE A 51 5.50 -1.08 -0.46
N VAL A 52 5.28 -1.75 -1.58
CA VAL A 52 5.97 -1.55 -2.86
C VAL A 52 5.16 -0.62 -3.74
N LEU A 53 5.76 0.50 -4.13
CA LEU A 53 5.13 1.53 -4.95
C LEU A 53 5.81 1.61 -6.31
N SER A 54 5.04 1.92 -7.34
CA SER A 54 5.59 2.31 -8.64
C SER A 54 6.33 3.66 -8.52
N THR A 55 7.14 4.01 -9.53
CA THR A 55 7.86 5.29 -9.56
C THR A 55 6.96 6.47 -9.95
N VAL A 56 5.83 6.20 -10.60
CA VAL A 56 4.80 7.19 -10.95
C VAL A 56 3.66 7.05 -9.95
N HIS A 57 3.71 7.87 -8.90
CA HIS A 57 2.69 7.88 -7.85
C HIS A 57 2.21 9.30 -7.59
N ASP A 58 0.93 9.40 -7.20
CA ASP A 58 0.35 10.66 -6.76
C ASP A 58 0.99 11.15 -5.45
N SER A 59 1.22 12.47 -5.37
CA SER A 59 1.84 13.09 -4.20
C SER A 59 1.00 12.98 -2.91
N GLY A 60 -0.33 12.98 -3.03
CA GLY A 60 -1.28 12.79 -1.94
C GLY A 60 -1.25 11.37 -1.41
N LEU A 61 -1.18 10.37 -2.30
CA LEU A 61 -1.01 8.96 -1.93
C LEU A 61 0.29 8.77 -1.13
N LEU A 62 1.40 9.31 -1.62
CA LEU A 62 2.69 9.19 -0.93
C LEU A 62 2.66 9.88 0.45
N ALA A 63 2.04 11.06 0.55
CA ALA A 63 1.87 11.75 1.83
C ALA A 63 1.02 10.94 2.82
N CYS A 64 -0.04 10.27 2.34
CA CYS A 64 -0.87 9.38 3.15
C CYS A 64 -0.04 8.20 3.71
N LEU A 65 0.70 7.50 2.85
CA LEU A 65 1.52 6.36 3.24
C LEU A 65 2.63 6.73 4.21
N LYS A 66 3.29 7.87 3.99
CA LYS A 66 4.29 8.41 4.94
C LYS A 66 3.67 8.65 6.31
N LYS A 67 2.50 9.29 6.38
CA LYS A 67 1.76 9.51 7.65
C LYS A 67 1.43 8.20 8.36
N GLN A 68 1.05 7.16 7.61
CA GLN A 68 0.79 5.83 8.19
C GLN A 68 2.05 5.14 8.70
N SER A 69 3.19 5.33 8.03
CA SER A 69 4.49 4.77 8.46
C SER A 69 5.12 5.52 9.64
N SER A 70 4.81 6.81 9.80
CA SER A 70 5.41 7.69 10.82
C SER A 70 4.56 7.89 12.07
N SER A 71 3.30 7.41 12.08
CA SER A 71 2.39 7.65 13.20
C SER A 71 2.80 6.80 14.41
N PRO A 72 3.05 7.40 15.58
CA PRO A 72 3.24 6.66 16.85
C PRO A 72 1.92 6.13 17.43
N MET A 73 0.84 6.08 16.63
CA MET A 73 -0.51 5.81 17.11
C MET A 73 -0.76 4.31 17.23
N ASN A 74 -0.51 3.80 18.44
CA ASN A 74 -1.09 2.62 19.09
C ASN A 74 -1.06 1.28 18.31
N GLU A 75 -0.37 0.30 18.90
CA GLU A 75 -0.56 -1.17 18.72
C GLU A 75 0.09 -1.90 17.54
N ARG A 76 0.86 -1.26 16.64
CA ARG A 76 1.66 -2.04 15.66
C ARG A 76 3.12 -2.15 16.05
N PRO A 77 3.66 -3.37 16.23
CA PRO A 77 5.04 -3.57 16.66
C PRO A 77 6.06 -3.10 15.63
N ASN A 78 5.69 -2.95 14.34
CA ASN A 78 6.59 -2.48 13.30
C ASN A 78 5.85 -1.65 12.23
N PRO A 79 6.28 -0.42 11.92
CA PRO A 79 5.75 0.35 10.80
C PRO A 79 6.15 -0.27 9.45
N SER A 80 5.27 -0.16 8.46
CA SER A 80 5.53 -0.66 7.10
C SER A 80 6.67 0.12 6.44
N LYS A 81 7.67 -0.59 5.89
CA LYS A 81 8.72 0.02 5.06
C LYS A 81 8.16 0.36 3.68
N LEU A 82 8.40 1.57 3.20
CA LEU A 82 8.07 1.95 1.82
C LEU A 82 9.26 1.61 0.91
N GLU A 83 9.02 0.86 -0.15
CA GLU A 83 9.99 0.56 -1.20
C GLU A 83 9.44 1.00 -2.57
N PHE A 84 10.32 1.57 -3.39
CA PHE A 84 9.97 2.00 -4.73
C PHE A 84 10.54 1.00 -5.72
N MET A 85 9.71 0.57 -6.67
CA MET A 85 10.20 -0.24 -7.78
C MET A 85 11.26 0.54 -8.56
N PRO A 86 12.25 -0.15 -9.16
CA PRO A 86 13.15 0.48 -10.10
C PRO A 86 12.35 1.14 -11.23
N LYS A 87 12.89 2.20 -11.84
CA LYS A 87 12.41 2.68 -13.13
C LYS A 87 12.74 1.60 -14.17
N SER A 88 11.86 0.63 -14.37
CA SER A 88 11.96 -0.31 -15.47
C SER A 88 10.77 -0.10 -16.41
N ASP A 89 11.07 0.05 -17.69
CA ASP A 89 10.09 0.07 -18.76
C ASP A 89 9.61 -1.37 -19.01
N PHE A 90 8.55 -1.81 -18.33
CA PHE A 90 7.80 -3.01 -18.70
C PHE A 90 6.31 -2.69 -18.73
#